data_AF-A0A084QT37-F1
#
_entry.id   AF-A0A084QT37-F1
#
_cell.length_a   1.000
_cell.length_b   1.000
_cell.length_c   1.000
_cell.angle_alpha   90.00
_cell.angle_beta   90.00
_cell.angle_gamma   90.00
#
_symmetry.space_group_name_H-M   'P 1'
#
loop_
_entity.id
_entity.type
_entity.pdbx_description
1 polymer ?
#
loop_
_entity_poly.entity_id
_entity_poly.type
_entity_poly.pdbx_seq_one_letter_code
_entity_poly.pdbx_strand_id
1 'polypeptide(L)'
;MPVPVKPHWPQPSHPDIQEVIVNDTNFSTKSVSKVELPAFALFAKLSFPPCTMSSEASYATVQIDHDKHIDLNSDLLYLNHSCEPSLEIDTEAFEIRVGPNGLRAGDELTVRK
;
A
#
# COMPACT_ATOMS: atom_id res chain seq x y z
N MET A 1 -14.95 0.74 -16.16
CA MET A 1 -14.72 1.14 -14.75
C MET A 1 -14.16 -0.09 -14.04
N PRO A 2 -13.05 0.02 -13.28
CA PRO A 2 -12.61 -1.12 -12.48
C PRO A 2 -13.71 -1.47 -11.47
N VAL A 3 -13.97 -2.76 -11.30
CA VAL A 3 -14.89 -3.25 -10.28
C VAL A 3 -14.29 -2.91 -8.90
N PRO A 4 -15.05 -2.32 -7.96
CA PRO A 4 -14.55 -2.09 -6.61
C PRO A 4 -14.09 -3.43 -6.02
N VAL A 5 -12.82 -3.53 -5.63
CA VAL A 5 -12.33 -4.73 -4.94
C VAL A 5 -13.05 -4.81 -3.61
N LYS A 6 -13.87 -5.85 -3.45
CA LYS A 6 -14.53 -6.16 -2.19
C LYS A 6 -13.47 -6.73 -1.25
N PRO A 7 -13.11 -6.05 -0.15
CA PRO A 7 -12.11 -6.57 0.75
C PRO A 7 -12.53 -7.93 1.32
N HIS A 8 -11.60 -8.88 1.30
CA HIS A 8 -11.78 -10.22 1.86
C HIS A 8 -10.76 -10.52 2.97
N TRP A 9 -10.01 -9.51 3.41
CA TRP A 9 -9.01 -9.57 4.48
C TRP A 9 -9.51 -8.89 5.75
N PRO A 10 -8.87 -9.13 6.92
CA PRO A 10 -9.15 -8.39 8.15
C PRO A 10 -8.93 -6.89 7.95
N GLN A 11 -9.89 -6.08 8.40
CA GLN A 11 -9.80 -4.62 8.38
C GLN A 11 -9.84 -4.08 9.82
N PRO A 12 -8.78 -3.42 10.31
CA PRO A 12 -7.52 -3.16 9.62
C PRO A 12 -6.61 -4.40 9.55
N SER A 13 -5.90 -4.53 8.44
CA SER A 13 -4.86 -5.54 8.19
C SER A 13 -3.52 -5.18 8.85
N HIS A 14 -3.24 -3.89 8.99
CA HIS A 14 -2.00 -3.33 9.56
C HIS A 14 -2.30 -2.29 10.67
N PRO A 15 -3.04 -2.67 11.74
CA PRO A 15 -3.54 -1.74 12.75
C PRO A 15 -2.46 -0.92 13.45
N ASP A 16 -1.23 -1.43 13.54
CA ASP A 16 -0.17 -0.79 14.30
C ASP A 16 0.55 0.32 13.51
N ILE A 17 0.51 0.27 12.18
CA ILE A 17 1.31 1.15 11.31
C ILE A 17 0.48 1.98 10.32
N GLN A 18 -0.74 1.56 10.00
CA GLN A 18 -1.60 2.19 8.99
C GLN A 18 -3.00 2.44 9.54
N GLU A 19 -3.55 3.60 9.21
CA GLU A 19 -4.98 3.90 9.34
C GLU A 19 -5.55 4.26 7.96
N VAL A 20 -6.67 3.63 7.60
CA VAL A 20 -7.41 3.95 6.37
C VAL A 20 -8.57 4.87 6.74
N ILE A 21 -8.57 6.07 6.18
CA ILE A 21 -9.62 7.07 6.37
C ILE A 21 -10.51 7.06 5.12
N VAL A 22 -11.77 6.71 5.31
CA VAL A 22 -12.80 6.72 4.26
C VAL A 22 -13.60 8.02 4.38
N ASN A 23 -13.78 8.72 3.26
CA ASN A 23 -14.65 9.88 3.19
C ASN A 23 -15.89 9.54 2.36
N ASP A 24 -16.99 9.29 3.07
CA ASP A 24 -18.28 8.89 2.49
C ASP A 24 -18.91 9.99 1.62
N THR A 25 -18.50 11.25 1.80
CA THR A 25 -19.10 12.38 1.07
C THR A 25 -18.53 12.50 -0.34
N ASN A 26 -17.27 12.12 -0.55
CA ASN A 26 -16.59 12.22 -1.85
C ASN A 26 -16.12 10.86 -2.41
N PHE A 27 -16.49 9.76 -1.77
CA PHE A 27 -16.10 8.39 -2.12
C PHE A 27 -14.58 8.20 -2.27
N SER A 28 -13.79 8.96 -1.51
CA SER A 28 -12.33 8.87 -1.50
C SER A 28 -11.84 8.09 -0.28
N THR A 29 -10.67 7.47 -0.43
CA THR A 29 -9.92 6.88 0.67
C THR A 29 -8.53 7.49 0.74
N LYS A 30 -7.98 7.59 1.95
CA LYS A 30 -6.57 7.92 2.16
C LYS A 30 -5.99 7.05 3.26
N SER A 31 -4.72 6.69 3.11
CA SER A 31 -3.98 5.96 4.13
C SER A 31 -3.04 6.90 4.85
N VAL A 32 -2.99 6.83 6.18
CA VAL A 32 -2.08 7.64 7.00
C VAL A 32 -1.20 6.75 7.88
N SER A 33 0.03 7.20 8.11
CA SER A 33 0.98 6.52 8.99
C SER A 33 0.54 6.65 10.44
N LYS A 34 0.67 5.58 11.22
CA LYS A 34 0.54 5.63 12.68
C LYS A 34 1.90 5.68 13.40
N VAL A 35 2.98 5.58 12.66
CA VAL A 35 4.34 5.44 13.20
C VAL A 35 5.30 6.46 12.61
N GLU A 36 6.37 6.72 13.34
CA GLU A 36 7.54 7.45 12.83
C GLU A 36 8.65 6.46 12.49
N LEU A 37 9.22 6.59 11.30
CA LEU A 37 10.27 5.71 10.80
C LEU A 37 11.32 6.53 10.04
N PRO A 38 12.62 6.21 10.20
CA PRO A 38 13.67 6.88 9.43
C PRO A 38 13.60 6.51 7.95
N ALA A 39 14.29 7.28 7.12
CA ALA A 39 14.42 7.00 5.69
C ALA A 39 14.90 5.56 5.43
N PHE A 40 14.32 4.92 4.41
CA PHE A 40 14.62 3.55 3.98
C PHE A 40 14.31 2.44 5.00
N ALA A 41 13.67 2.77 6.13
CA ALA A 41 13.21 1.76 7.07
C ALA A 41 12.14 0.85 6.44
N LEU A 42 12.06 -0.40 6.92
CA LEU A 42 10.98 -1.30 6.57
C LEU A 42 9.65 -0.77 7.12
N PHE A 43 8.68 -0.55 6.24
CA PHE A 43 7.31 -0.18 6.61
C PHE A 43 6.43 -1.42 6.74
N ALA A 44 6.36 -2.24 5.68
CA ALA A 44 5.57 -3.47 5.66
C ALA A 44 6.23 -4.53 4.78
N LYS A 45 5.93 -5.81 5.03
CA LYS A 45 6.32 -6.91 4.14
C LYS A 45 5.13 -7.30 3.28
N LEU A 46 5.36 -7.60 2.01
CA LEU A 46 4.32 -8.09 1.10
C LEU A 46 3.97 -9.58 1.33
N SER A 47 4.62 -10.24 2.29
CA SER A 47 4.32 -11.61 2.69
C SER A 47 3.15 -11.73 3.67
N PHE A 48 2.63 -10.62 4.22
CA PHE A 48 1.54 -10.64 5.21
C PHE A 48 0.66 -9.39 5.15
N PRO A 49 -0.68 -9.51 4.97
CA PRO A 49 -1.40 -10.68 4.43
C PRO A 49 -0.72 -11.20 3.15
N PRO A 50 -0.76 -12.51 2.88
CA PRO A 50 -0.03 -13.05 1.76
C PRO A 50 -0.54 -12.45 0.44
N CYS A 51 0.36 -11.77 -0.28
CA CYS A 51 0.10 -11.39 -1.65
C CYS A 51 -0.06 -12.65 -2.52
N THR A 52 -0.92 -12.58 -3.52
CA THR A 52 -1.18 -13.70 -4.45
C THR A 52 -0.92 -13.28 -5.88
N MET A 53 -0.43 -14.20 -6.72
CA MET A 53 -0.21 -13.92 -8.14
C MET A 53 -1.51 -13.57 -8.85
N SER A 54 -1.44 -12.57 -9.72
CA SER A 54 -2.52 -12.14 -10.62
C SER A 54 -2.05 -12.18 -12.06
N SER A 55 -2.95 -12.61 -12.96
CA SER A 55 -2.69 -12.70 -14.40
C SER A 55 -2.97 -11.39 -15.14
N GLU A 56 -3.61 -10.40 -14.50
CA GLU A 56 -3.99 -9.13 -15.13
C GLU A 56 -3.67 -7.94 -14.23
N ALA A 57 -3.22 -6.85 -14.85
CA ALA A 57 -3.00 -5.58 -14.16
C ALA A 57 -4.34 -4.97 -13.73
N SER A 58 -4.46 -4.61 -12.46
CA SER A 58 -5.60 -3.88 -11.91
C SER A 58 -5.16 -2.82 -10.91
N TYR A 59 -6.09 -1.98 -10.46
CA TYR A 59 -5.82 -1.02 -9.38
C TYR A 59 -5.33 -1.68 -8.08
N ALA A 60 -5.66 -2.97 -7.87
CA ALA A 60 -5.33 -3.72 -6.68
C ALA A 60 -4.05 -4.55 -6.77
N THR A 61 -3.41 -4.53 -7.94
CA THR A 61 -2.19 -5.27 -8.16
C THR A 61 -0.96 -4.39 -8.18
N VAL A 62 0.16 -4.95 -7.77
CA VAL A 62 1.51 -4.41 -7.99
C VAL A 62 2.20 -5.26 -9.04
N GLN A 63 2.80 -4.62 -10.04
CA GLN A 63 3.62 -5.32 -11.03
C GLN A 63 4.97 -5.69 -10.40
N ILE A 64 5.34 -6.97 -10.46
CA ILE A 64 6.62 -7.49 -9.92
C ILE A 64 7.59 -7.96 -11.01
N ASP A 65 7.10 -8.16 -12.24
CA ASP A 65 7.88 -8.53 -13.43
C ASP A 65 7.13 -8.04 -14.69
N HIS A 66 7.74 -8.13 -15.86
CA HIS A 66 7.16 -7.66 -17.14
C HIS A 66 5.72 -8.16 -17.36
N ASP A 67 5.42 -9.42 -17.00
CA ASP A 67 4.13 -10.07 -17.20
C ASP A 67 3.51 -10.60 -15.89
N LYS A 68 4.03 -10.19 -14.73
CA LYS A 68 3.60 -10.72 -13.42
C LYS A 68 3.14 -9.62 -12.50
N HIS A 69 1.99 -9.87 -11.89
CA HIS A 69 1.36 -9.00 -10.91
C HIS A 69 1.07 -9.78 -9.64
N ILE A 70 0.98 -9.06 -8.52
CA ILE A 70 0.50 -9.60 -7.25
C ILE A 70 -0.65 -8.76 -6.73
N ASP A 71 -1.71 -9.39 -6.23
CA ASP A 71 -2.74 -8.73 -5.43
C ASP A 71 -2.23 -8.53 -4.01
N LEU A 72 -2.45 -7.32 -3.46
CA LEU A 72 -1.97 -6.94 -2.14
C LEU A 72 -2.74 -7.57 -0.97
N ASN A 73 -4.00 -7.95 -1.20
CA ASN A 73 -4.88 -8.62 -0.23
C ASN A 73 -4.90 -7.98 1.17
N SER A 74 -4.74 -6.65 1.24
CA SER A 74 -4.56 -5.91 2.47
C SER A 74 -4.91 -4.43 2.28
N ASP A 75 -4.92 -3.68 3.39
CA ASP A 75 -5.19 -2.23 3.35
C ASP A 75 -4.08 -1.44 2.65
N LEU A 76 -2.95 -2.08 2.32
CA LEU A 76 -1.94 -1.51 1.42
C LEU A 76 -2.51 -1.19 0.03
N LEU A 77 -3.66 -1.77 -0.33
CA LEU A 77 -4.47 -1.37 -1.49
C LEU A 77 -4.77 0.14 -1.52
N TYR A 78 -5.03 0.72 -0.35
CA TYR A 78 -5.48 2.11 -0.19
C TYR A 78 -4.32 3.11 -0.12
N LEU A 79 -3.12 2.71 -0.56
CA LEU A 79 -2.00 3.61 -0.80
C LEU A 79 -2.27 4.41 -2.08
N ASN A 80 -2.32 5.73 -1.95
CA ASN A 80 -2.55 6.63 -3.08
C ASN A 80 -1.28 6.82 -3.92
N HIS A 81 -1.45 7.25 -5.17
CA HIS A 81 -0.33 7.56 -6.06
C HIS A 81 0.22 8.97 -5.76
N SER A 82 1.55 9.11 -5.71
CA SER A 82 2.25 10.40 -5.68
C SER A 82 3.48 10.39 -6.57
N CYS A 83 3.82 11.54 -7.17
CA CYS A 83 5.07 11.73 -7.90
C CYS A 83 6.29 11.82 -6.96
N GLU A 84 6.07 12.19 -5.70
CA GLU A 84 7.06 12.23 -4.61
C GLU A 84 6.49 11.37 -3.46
N PRO A 85 6.58 10.04 -3.56
CA PRO A 85 5.90 9.14 -2.63
C PRO A 85 6.60 9.08 -1.27
N SER A 86 5.81 8.83 -0.23
CA SER A 86 6.33 8.58 1.13
C SER A 86 6.83 7.14 1.34
N LEU A 87 6.41 6.21 0.48
CA LEU A 87 6.79 4.81 0.50
C LEU A 87 7.29 4.34 -0.87
N GLU A 88 8.25 3.42 -0.86
CA GLU A 88 8.81 2.74 -2.02
C GLU A 88 8.45 1.25 -1.94
N ILE A 89 7.93 0.69 -3.04
CA ILE A 89 7.67 -0.76 -3.14
C ILE A 89 8.92 -1.40 -3.75
N ASP A 90 9.62 -2.20 -2.96
CA ASP A 90 10.73 -3.04 -3.38
C ASP A 90 10.19 -4.42 -3.77
N THR A 91 10.01 -4.63 -5.07
CA THR A 91 9.49 -5.88 -5.64
C THR A 91 10.52 -7.00 -5.68
N GLU A 92 11.83 -6.69 -5.58
CA GLU A 92 12.88 -7.70 -5.48
C GLU A 92 12.91 -8.31 -4.07
N ALA A 93 12.79 -7.47 -3.04
CA ALA A 93 12.78 -7.88 -1.64
C ALA A 93 11.40 -8.29 -1.10
N PHE A 94 10.32 -8.00 -1.84
CA PHE A 94 8.93 -8.13 -1.37
C PHE A 94 8.65 -7.29 -0.11
N GLU A 95 9.12 -6.05 -0.12
CA GLU A 95 9.02 -5.11 0.99
C GLU A 95 8.44 -3.76 0.54
N ILE A 96 7.82 -3.05 1.47
CA ILE A 96 7.53 -1.63 1.35
C ILE A 96 8.46 -0.91 2.31
N ARG A 97 9.24 0.04 1.80
CA ARG A 97 10.18 0.84 2.56
C ARG A 97 9.78 2.30 2.60
N VAL A 98 10.24 3.01 3.61
CA VAL A 98 10.06 4.45 3.75
C VAL A 98 10.94 5.17 2.73
N GLY A 99 10.39 6.19 2.07
CA GLY A 99 11.14 7.02 1.12
C GLY A 99 12.29 7.81 1.76
N PRO A 100 13.06 8.55 0.96
CA PRO A 100 14.30 9.22 1.39
C PRO A 100 14.08 10.31 2.44
N ASN A 101 12.86 10.83 2.59
CA ASN A 101 12.54 11.92 3.51
C ASN A 101 12.16 11.43 4.93
N GLY A 102 12.12 10.11 5.16
CA GLY A 102 11.54 9.54 6.38
C GLY A 102 10.01 9.61 6.39
N LEU A 103 9.42 9.15 7.49
CA LEU A 103 7.96 9.11 7.68
C LEU A 103 7.62 9.48 9.11
N ARG A 104 6.61 10.33 9.31
CA ARG A 104 6.06 10.68 10.63
C ARG A 104 4.65 10.11 10.79
N ALA A 105 4.20 9.98 12.04
CA ALA A 105 2.81 9.67 12.31
C ALA A 105 1.91 10.80 11.81
N GLY A 106 0.82 10.44 11.12
CA GLY A 106 -0.10 11.36 10.47
C GLY A 106 0.23 11.70 9.02
N ASP A 107 1.44 11.38 8.54
CA ASP A 107 1.80 11.57 7.12
C ASP A 107 0.96 10.67 6.22
N GLU A 108 0.61 11.17 5.03
CA GLU A 108 -0.09 10.35 4.03
C GLU A 108 0.85 9.27 3.48
N LEU A 109 0.36 8.04 3.41
CA LEU A 109 1.06 6.90 2.84
C LEU A 109 0.76 6.83 1.34
N THR A 110 1.80 7.08 0.53
CA THR A 110 1.70 7.14 -0.93
C THR A 110 2.81 6.34 -1.57
N VAL A 111 2.53 5.78 -2.74
CA VAL A 111 3.47 4.97 -3.54
C VAL A 111 3.49 5.48 -4.97
N ARG A 112 4.52 5.09 -5.72
CA ARG A 112 4.50 5.22 -7.17
C ARG A 112 3.77 4.01 -7.75
N LYS A 113 2.52 4.23 -8.16
CA LYS A 113 1.74 3.29 -9.01
C LYS A 113 2.04 3.51 -10.49
#